data_AF-A0A8S3PSH8-F1
#
_entry.id   AF-A0A8S3PSH8-F1
#
_cell.length_a   1.000
_cell.length_b   1.000
_cell.length_c   1.000
_cell.angle_alpha   90.00
_cell.angle_beta   90.00
_cell.angle_gamma   90.00
#
_symmetry.space_group_name_H-M   'P 1'
#
loop_
_entity.id
_entity.type
_entity.pdbx_description
1 polymer ?
#
loop_
_entity_poly.entity_id
_entity_poly.type
_entity_poly.pdbx_seq_one_letter_code
_entity_poly.pdbx_strand_id
1 'polypeptide(L)'
;MALQSEEKPHCMRDLFTLCCQLSALSGEDRNQMTRQKTCRLMAAAASLQVARKCLNEQEQRNALEDALYHVEECKRLCNQLEMNILSAAESKTKDTTEILLLLYEFEARVKLKDQHVEEILETALKLPNPDPKTFETIAALAVEEPAQNKSMSVRALKVAIRKHLQMPTPDYIRCSKLFHSLIQLALSSGVELSGKDEAWNYFVEVIEVIDKTEQGQFPEIEILWLMTKAWNCGINFYSSGRYEEAEKWCATSMKLFQYLGSMKSNYEDHMNNTYAEILAKIESSKPKKVFKGQEE
;
A
#
# COMPACT_ATOMS: atom_id res chain seq x y z
N MET A 1 -4.66 -21.00 -28.71
CA MET A 1 -4.15 -22.14 -27.92
C MET A 1 -3.73 -21.72 -26.50
N ALA A 2 -2.70 -20.87 -26.30
CA ALA A 2 -2.29 -20.45 -24.95
C ALA A 2 -3.38 -19.67 -24.20
N LEU A 3 -3.98 -18.65 -24.84
CA LEU A 3 -5.12 -17.90 -24.29
C LEU A 3 -6.41 -18.73 -24.15
N GLN A 4 -6.47 -19.93 -24.73
CA GLN A 4 -7.61 -20.84 -24.56
C GLN A 4 -7.40 -21.81 -23.40
N SER A 5 -6.25 -21.71 -22.70
CA SER A 5 -5.86 -22.55 -21.57
C SER A 5 -5.87 -21.77 -20.25
N GLU A 6 -6.73 -20.75 -20.10
CA GLU A 6 -6.81 -19.88 -18.91
C GLU A 6 -6.99 -20.66 -17.60
N GLU A 7 -7.66 -21.81 -17.67
CA GLU A 7 -7.87 -22.69 -16.51
C GLU A 7 -6.62 -23.48 -16.10
N LYS A 8 -5.58 -23.53 -16.95
CA LYS A 8 -4.35 -24.30 -16.72
C LYS A 8 -3.09 -23.43 -16.89
N PRO A 9 -2.69 -22.69 -15.83
CA PRO A 9 -1.57 -21.74 -15.89
C PRO A 9 -0.23 -22.39 -16.30
N HIS A 10 0.03 -23.64 -15.88
CA HIS A 10 1.22 -24.38 -16.31
C HIS A 10 1.27 -24.57 -17.83
N CYS A 11 0.17 -25.02 -18.44
CA CYS A 11 0.10 -25.18 -19.89
C CYS A 11 0.27 -23.84 -20.61
N MET A 12 -0.29 -22.77 -20.05
CA MET A 12 -0.15 -21.43 -20.61
C MET A 12 1.31 -20.96 -20.60
N ARG A 13 2.00 -21.10 -19.46
CA ARG A 13 3.44 -20.79 -19.32
C ARG A 13 4.27 -21.55 -20.34
N ASP A 14 4.09 -22.87 -20.42
CA ASP A 14 4.89 -23.75 -21.28
C ASP A 14 4.67 -23.42 -22.76
N LEU A 15 3.42 -23.13 -23.17
CA LEU A 15 3.10 -22.70 -24.52
C LEU A 15 3.74 -21.36 -24.89
N PHE A 16 3.72 -20.37 -23.98
CA PHE A 16 4.39 -19.08 -24.24
C PHE A 16 5.91 -19.22 -24.31
N THR A 17 6.50 -20.05 -23.47
CA THR A 17 7.94 -20.37 -23.53
C THR A 17 8.31 -21.05 -24.84
N LEU A 18 7.52 -22.03 -25.29
CA LEU A 18 7.73 -22.71 -26.58
C LEU A 18 7.61 -21.71 -27.75
N CYS A 19 6.60 -20.83 -27.72
CA CYS A 19 6.45 -19.77 -28.72
C CYS A 19 7.67 -18.84 -28.78
N CYS A 20 8.28 -18.50 -27.63
CA CYS A 20 9.53 -17.72 -27.60
C CYS A 20 10.67 -18.48 -28.28
N GLN A 21 10.86 -19.76 -27.94
CA GLN A 21 11.94 -20.58 -28.47
C GLN A 21 11.80 -20.80 -29.97
N LEU A 22 10.61 -21.15 -30.46
CA LEU A 22 10.34 -21.31 -31.89
C LEU A 22 10.51 -20.00 -32.66
N SER A 23 10.08 -18.89 -32.06
CA SER A 23 10.31 -17.57 -32.61
C SER A 23 11.81 -17.31 -32.76
N ALA A 24 12.65 -17.62 -31.78
CA ALA A 24 14.11 -17.41 -31.86
C ALA A 24 14.84 -18.24 -32.93
N LEU A 25 14.23 -19.33 -33.44
CA LEU A 25 14.81 -20.15 -34.52
C LEU A 25 14.62 -19.56 -35.91
N SER A 26 13.72 -18.59 -36.07
CA SER A 26 13.56 -17.83 -37.31
C SER A 26 14.48 -16.60 -37.24
N GLY A 27 15.01 -16.09 -38.36
CA GLY A 27 16.00 -14.98 -38.34
C GLY A 27 15.50 -13.70 -37.65
N GLU A 28 16.43 -12.83 -37.20
CA GLU A 28 16.12 -11.63 -36.40
C GLU A 28 15.33 -10.55 -37.19
N ASP A 29 14.05 -10.39 -36.87
CA ASP A 29 13.20 -9.28 -37.35
C ASP A 29 12.54 -8.54 -36.17
N ARG A 30 12.28 -7.24 -36.32
CA ARG A 30 11.62 -6.39 -35.31
C ARG A 30 10.25 -6.92 -34.90
N ASN A 31 9.47 -7.44 -35.86
CA ASN A 31 8.16 -8.03 -35.56
C ASN A 31 8.29 -9.27 -34.67
N GLN A 32 9.34 -10.04 -34.89
CA GLN A 32 9.63 -11.24 -34.14
C GLN A 32 10.13 -10.92 -32.72
N MET A 33 11.04 -9.95 -32.56
CA MET A 33 11.44 -9.45 -31.24
C MET A 33 10.24 -8.93 -30.44
N THR A 34 9.30 -8.23 -31.11
CA THR A 34 8.05 -7.77 -30.48
C THR A 34 7.17 -8.94 -30.02
N ARG A 35 7.07 -10.01 -30.83
CA ARG A 35 6.36 -11.24 -30.45
C ARG A 35 7.04 -11.95 -29.29
N GLN A 36 8.38 -12.05 -29.29
CA GLN A 36 9.15 -12.64 -28.20
C GLN A 36 8.93 -11.84 -26.90
N LYS A 37 9.01 -10.50 -26.95
CA LYS A 37 8.71 -9.63 -25.82
C LYS A 37 7.32 -9.93 -25.23
N THR A 38 6.31 -9.99 -26.09
CA THR A 38 4.93 -10.29 -25.66
C THR A 38 4.83 -11.67 -25.04
N CYS A 39 5.44 -12.69 -25.65
CA CYS A 39 5.42 -14.05 -25.11
C CYS A 39 6.15 -14.15 -23.77
N ARG A 40 7.27 -13.43 -23.58
CA ARG A 40 7.99 -13.36 -22.28
C ARG A 40 7.16 -12.68 -21.21
N LEU A 41 6.53 -11.55 -21.52
CA LEU A 41 5.62 -10.88 -20.60
C LEU A 41 4.47 -11.80 -20.16
N MET A 42 3.87 -12.52 -21.11
CA MET A 42 2.78 -13.45 -20.81
C MET A 42 3.25 -14.70 -20.05
N ALA A 43 4.46 -15.19 -20.33
CA ALA A 43 5.06 -16.29 -19.58
C ALA A 43 5.33 -15.89 -18.12
N ALA A 44 5.84 -14.68 -17.87
CA ALA A 44 6.00 -14.14 -16.52
C ALA A 44 4.66 -14.08 -15.77
N ALA A 45 3.61 -13.55 -16.41
CA ALA A 45 2.27 -13.48 -15.83
C ALA A 45 1.70 -14.88 -15.51
N ALA A 46 1.87 -15.85 -16.41
CA ALA A 46 1.44 -17.23 -16.21
C ALA A 46 2.22 -17.90 -15.06
N SER A 47 3.53 -17.66 -14.95
CA SER A 47 4.35 -18.16 -13.84
C SER A 47 3.90 -17.60 -12.48
N LEU A 48 3.56 -16.31 -12.40
CA LEU A 48 2.97 -15.73 -11.18
C LEU A 48 1.61 -16.36 -10.87
N GLN A 49 0.78 -16.60 -11.88
CA GLN A 49 -0.51 -17.27 -11.69
C GLN A 49 -0.36 -18.72 -11.20
N VAL A 50 0.66 -19.44 -11.67
CA VAL A 50 1.05 -20.75 -11.12
C VAL A 50 1.41 -20.61 -9.64
N ALA A 51 2.31 -19.67 -9.31
CA ALA A 51 2.77 -19.46 -7.94
C ALA A 51 1.61 -19.13 -6.97
N ARG A 52 0.62 -18.34 -7.40
CA ARG A 52 -0.57 -17.99 -6.61
C ARG A 52 -1.50 -19.17 -6.34
N LYS A 53 -1.57 -20.15 -7.24
CA LYS A 53 -2.46 -21.32 -7.12
C LYS A 53 -1.78 -22.55 -6.50
N CYS A 54 -0.45 -22.56 -6.46
CA CYS A 54 0.31 -23.69 -5.98
C CYS A 54 0.25 -23.78 -4.45
N LEU A 55 0.03 -25.00 -3.95
CA LEU A 55 0.04 -25.30 -2.51
C LEU A 55 1.41 -25.77 -2.02
N ASN A 56 2.28 -26.23 -2.92
CA ASN A 56 3.61 -26.71 -2.60
C ASN A 56 4.61 -25.54 -2.61
N GLU A 57 5.31 -25.33 -1.50
CA GLU A 57 6.25 -24.21 -1.35
C GLU A 57 7.40 -24.24 -2.38
N GLN A 58 7.92 -25.43 -2.71
CA GLN A 58 9.01 -25.56 -3.67
C GLN A 58 8.55 -25.27 -5.10
N GLU A 59 7.38 -25.78 -5.50
CA GLU A 59 6.80 -25.47 -6.80
C GLU A 59 6.41 -24.00 -6.93
N GLN A 60 5.86 -23.41 -5.86
CA GLN A 60 5.60 -21.98 -5.78
C GLN A 60 6.90 -21.19 -5.97
N ARG A 61 7.96 -21.56 -5.24
CA ARG A 61 9.28 -20.93 -5.36
C ARG A 61 9.83 -21.01 -6.78
N ASN A 62 9.81 -22.20 -7.40
CA ASN A 62 10.28 -22.40 -8.77
C ASN A 62 9.49 -21.51 -9.76
N ALA A 63 8.18 -21.40 -9.58
CA ALA A 63 7.35 -20.55 -10.43
C ALA A 63 7.64 -19.05 -10.24
N LEU A 64 7.99 -18.59 -9.03
CA LEU A 64 8.43 -17.22 -8.80
C LEU A 64 9.81 -16.95 -9.45
N GLU A 65 10.73 -17.91 -9.39
CA GLU A 65 12.04 -17.83 -10.06
C GLU A 65 11.88 -17.82 -11.60
N ASP A 66 10.98 -18.65 -12.16
CA ASP A 66 10.59 -18.61 -13.58
C ASP A 66 10.05 -17.24 -14.00
N ALA A 67 9.22 -16.62 -13.14
CA ALA A 67 8.66 -15.30 -13.41
C ALA A 67 9.77 -14.25 -13.51
N LEU A 68 10.74 -14.27 -12.59
CA LEU A 68 11.91 -13.37 -12.62
C LEU A 68 12.76 -13.57 -13.87
N TYR A 69 13.01 -14.82 -14.26
CA TYR A 69 13.72 -15.13 -15.51
C TYR A 69 13.03 -14.51 -16.73
N HIS A 70 11.71 -14.69 -16.85
CA HIS A 70 10.95 -14.12 -17.96
C HIS A 70 10.88 -12.60 -17.94
N VAL A 71 10.80 -11.99 -16.75
CA VAL A 71 10.86 -10.52 -16.60
C VAL A 71 12.19 -9.98 -17.12
N GLU A 72 13.31 -10.56 -16.70
CA GLU A 72 14.65 -10.10 -17.08
C GLU A 72 14.87 -10.22 -18.61
N GLU A 73 14.50 -11.37 -19.19
CA GLU A 73 14.56 -11.55 -20.64
C GLU A 73 13.65 -10.56 -21.39
N CYS A 74 12.48 -10.25 -20.84
CA CYS A 74 11.58 -9.27 -21.43
C CYS A 74 12.17 -7.85 -21.39
N LYS A 75 12.78 -7.45 -20.27
CA LYS A 75 13.49 -6.17 -20.14
C LYS A 75 14.65 -6.06 -21.14
N ARG A 76 15.43 -7.14 -21.30
CA ARG A 76 16.52 -7.20 -22.30
C ARG A 76 16.01 -6.95 -23.72
N LEU A 77 14.88 -7.56 -24.08
CA LEU A 77 14.24 -7.35 -25.38
C LEU A 77 13.67 -5.92 -25.54
N CYS A 78 13.09 -5.34 -24.47
CA CYS A 78 12.67 -3.93 -24.49
C CYS A 78 13.84 -3.01 -24.79
N ASN A 79 14.96 -3.15 -24.06
CA ASN A 79 16.15 -2.33 -24.25
C ASN A 79 16.73 -2.46 -25.67
N GLN A 80 16.77 -3.67 -26.23
CA GLN A 80 17.20 -3.90 -27.62
C GLN A 80 16.28 -3.21 -28.63
N LEU A 81 14.97 -3.31 -28.45
CA LEU A 81 13.99 -2.64 -29.30
C LEU A 81 14.10 -1.11 -29.20
N GLU A 82 14.34 -0.57 -28.01
CA GLU A 82 14.51 0.87 -27.78
C GLU A 82 15.81 1.41 -28.37
N MET A 83 16.94 0.69 -28.22
CA MET A 83 18.20 1.08 -28.89
C MET A 83 18.05 1.09 -30.41
N ASN A 84 17.24 0.18 -30.96
CA ASN A 84 16.91 0.19 -32.39
C ASN A 84 15.99 1.37 -32.76
N ILE A 85 15.13 1.85 -31.85
CA ILE A 85 14.23 3.01 -32.05
C ILE A 85 14.97 4.35 -31.91
N LEU A 86 16.04 4.47 -31.12
CA LEU A 86 16.84 5.70 -31.08
C LEU A 86 17.47 6.05 -32.45
N SER A 87 17.43 5.13 -33.42
CA SER A 87 17.75 5.39 -34.84
C SER A 87 16.57 5.88 -35.70
N ALA A 88 15.34 5.77 -35.21
CA ALA A 88 14.09 6.16 -35.90
C ALA A 88 13.16 6.89 -34.92
N ALA A 89 13.21 8.21 -34.93
CA ALA A 89 12.51 9.11 -34.02
C ALA A 89 10.97 9.01 -34.12
N GLU A 90 10.33 8.06 -33.42
CA GLU A 90 8.88 8.03 -33.28
C GLU A 90 8.42 7.58 -31.87
N SER A 91 7.68 8.48 -31.21
CA SER A 91 6.60 8.27 -30.24
C SER A 91 6.78 7.19 -29.15
N LYS A 92 7.17 7.62 -27.94
CA LYS A 92 7.01 6.87 -26.67
C LYS A 92 5.52 6.54 -26.43
N THR A 93 5.06 5.39 -26.93
CA THR A 93 3.78 4.82 -26.53
C THR A 93 3.83 4.48 -25.05
N LYS A 94 2.83 4.93 -24.30
CA LYS A 94 2.64 4.76 -22.85
C LYS A 94 3.20 3.44 -22.31
N ASP A 95 4.07 3.54 -21.31
CA ASP A 95 4.95 2.49 -20.78
C ASP A 95 4.24 1.40 -19.94
N THR A 96 3.11 0.88 -20.43
CA THR A 96 2.34 -0.13 -19.70
C THR A 96 3.12 -1.43 -19.52
N THR A 97 3.99 -1.77 -20.47
CA THR A 97 4.86 -2.95 -20.34
C THR A 97 5.90 -2.77 -19.24
N GLU A 98 6.55 -1.60 -19.13
CA GLU A 98 7.52 -1.34 -18.07
C GLU A 98 6.88 -1.41 -16.68
N ILE A 99 5.70 -0.82 -16.50
CA ILE A 99 4.96 -0.88 -15.23
C ILE A 99 4.57 -2.33 -14.89
N LEU A 100 4.09 -3.11 -15.87
CA LEU A 100 3.75 -4.52 -15.64
C LEU A 100 4.99 -5.35 -15.25
N LEU A 101 6.11 -5.17 -15.95
CA LEU A 101 7.37 -5.86 -15.62
C LEU A 101 7.85 -5.50 -14.21
N LEU A 102 7.74 -4.22 -13.82
CA LEU A 102 8.07 -3.77 -12.47
C LEU A 102 7.19 -4.43 -11.42
N LEU A 103 5.87 -4.50 -11.64
CA LEU A 103 4.95 -5.13 -10.70
C LEU A 103 5.15 -6.65 -10.61
N TYR A 104 5.44 -7.31 -11.73
CA TYR A 104 5.73 -8.75 -11.76
C TYR A 104 7.03 -9.08 -11.04
N GLU A 105 8.07 -8.26 -11.26
CA GLU A 105 9.32 -8.37 -10.51
C GLU A 105 9.11 -8.17 -9.02
N PHE A 106 8.35 -7.13 -8.64
CA PHE A 106 8.05 -6.85 -7.24
C PHE A 106 7.35 -8.03 -6.57
N GLU A 107 6.28 -8.55 -7.17
CA GLU A 107 5.55 -9.69 -6.61
C GLU A 107 6.45 -10.90 -6.42
N ALA A 108 7.26 -11.24 -7.43
CA ALA A 108 8.14 -12.38 -7.33
C ALA A 108 9.20 -12.20 -6.24
N ARG A 109 9.90 -11.06 -6.23
CA ARG A 109 10.96 -10.77 -5.25
C ARG A 109 10.43 -10.67 -3.82
N VAL A 110 9.29 -10.01 -3.60
CA VAL A 110 8.73 -9.86 -2.26
C VAL A 110 8.28 -11.20 -1.68
N LYS A 111 7.70 -12.08 -2.51
CA LYS A 111 7.28 -13.43 -2.11
C LYS A 111 8.46 -14.39 -1.92
N LEU A 112 9.57 -14.17 -2.66
CA LEU A 112 10.84 -14.87 -2.45
C LEU A 112 11.65 -14.33 -1.25
N LYS A 113 11.20 -13.25 -0.60
CA LYS A 113 11.90 -12.55 0.48
C LYS A 113 13.31 -12.09 0.06
N ASP A 114 13.44 -11.64 -1.18
CA ASP A 114 14.69 -11.09 -1.72
C ASP A 114 15.06 -9.78 -1.00
N GLN A 115 16.33 -9.64 -0.63
CA GLN A 115 16.88 -8.45 0.04
C GLN A 115 16.82 -7.17 -0.80
N HIS A 116 16.77 -7.29 -2.14
CA HIS A 116 16.76 -6.14 -3.06
C HIS A 116 15.35 -5.68 -3.43
N VAL A 117 14.30 -6.22 -2.82
CA VAL A 117 12.91 -5.84 -3.14
C VAL A 117 12.64 -4.35 -2.94
N GLU A 118 13.32 -3.72 -1.98
CA GLU A 118 13.23 -2.29 -1.68
C GLU A 118 13.69 -1.41 -2.87
N GLU A 119 14.62 -1.90 -3.69
CA GLU A 119 15.13 -1.18 -4.88
C GLU A 119 14.05 -1.01 -5.94
N ILE A 120 13.07 -1.93 -5.99
CA ILE A 120 11.99 -1.87 -6.97
C ILE A 120 11.09 -0.66 -6.71
N LEU A 121 10.86 -0.32 -5.43
CA LEU A 121 10.11 0.89 -5.07
C LEU A 121 10.85 2.17 -5.53
N GLU A 122 12.18 2.19 -5.43
CA GLU A 122 12.99 3.30 -5.95
C GLU A 122 12.90 3.41 -7.47
N THR A 123 12.91 2.29 -8.18
CA THR A 123 12.71 2.27 -9.62
C THR A 123 11.33 2.81 -9.99
N ALA A 124 10.28 2.41 -9.27
CA ALA A 124 8.92 2.90 -9.50
C ALA A 124 8.80 4.43 -9.30
N LEU A 125 9.53 4.98 -8.32
CA LEU A 125 9.57 6.43 -8.06
C LEU A 125 10.27 7.22 -9.18
N LYS A 126 11.18 6.59 -9.92
CA LYS A 126 11.95 7.21 -11.01
C LYS A 126 11.21 7.19 -12.36
N LEU A 127 10.09 6.47 -12.46
CA LEU A 127 9.29 6.42 -13.68
C LEU A 127 8.80 7.83 -14.10
N PRO A 128 8.66 8.10 -15.41
CA PRO A 128 8.07 9.35 -15.87
C PRO A 128 6.59 9.40 -15.48
N ASN A 129 6.23 10.36 -14.62
CA ASN A 129 4.91 10.50 -14.00
C ASN A 129 4.45 9.24 -13.23
N PRO A 130 5.04 8.95 -12.05
CA PRO A 130 4.67 7.77 -11.26
C PRO A 130 3.20 7.79 -10.86
N ASP A 131 2.43 6.83 -11.37
CA ASP A 131 1.00 6.67 -11.07
C ASP A 131 0.81 6.19 -9.62
N PRO A 132 0.01 6.89 -8.78
CA PRO A 132 -0.36 6.41 -7.46
C PRO A 132 -0.80 4.94 -7.43
N LYS A 133 -1.53 4.48 -8.46
CA LYS A 133 -2.08 3.12 -8.51
C LYS A 133 -1.01 2.03 -8.59
N THR A 134 0.16 2.33 -9.14
CA THR A 134 1.31 1.42 -9.12
C THR A 134 1.73 1.15 -7.68
N PHE A 135 1.83 2.19 -6.85
CA PHE A 135 2.22 2.06 -5.44
C PHE A 135 1.13 1.39 -4.58
N GLU A 136 -0.15 1.61 -4.89
CA GLU A 136 -1.24 0.86 -4.25
C GLU A 136 -1.14 -0.65 -4.53
N THR A 137 -0.77 -1.01 -5.77
CA THR A 137 -0.59 -2.41 -6.16
C THR A 137 0.61 -3.03 -5.46
N ILE A 138 1.74 -2.31 -5.39
CA ILE A 138 2.92 -2.70 -4.60
C ILE A 138 2.53 -2.93 -3.13
N ALA A 139 1.76 -2.01 -2.54
CA ALA A 139 1.34 -2.11 -1.15
C ALA A 139 0.47 -3.36 -0.89
N ALA A 140 -0.46 -3.67 -1.80
CA ALA A 140 -1.31 -4.85 -1.71
C ALA A 140 -0.48 -6.14 -1.82
N LEU A 141 0.38 -6.25 -2.84
CA LEU A 141 1.24 -7.41 -3.06
C LEU A 141 2.21 -7.66 -1.90
N ALA A 142 2.67 -6.61 -1.22
CA ALA A 142 3.61 -6.72 -0.11
C ALA A 142 3.03 -7.47 1.10
N VAL A 143 1.72 -7.37 1.35
CA VAL A 143 1.05 -8.03 2.50
C VAL A 143 0.41 -9.37 2.16
N GLU A 144 0.33 -9.72 0.88
CA GLU A 144 -0.13 -11.05 0.45
C GLU A 144 0.78 -12.16 0.98
N GLU A 145 0.22 -13.34 1.22
CA GLU A 145 1.02 -14.52 1.50
C GLU A 145 1.77 -14.97 0.23
N PRO A 146 3.02 -15.47 0.34
CA PRO A 146 3.83 -15.68 1.55
C PRO A 146 4.70 -14.47 1.97
N ALA A 147 4.52 -13.30 1.35
CA ALA A 147 5.40 -12.14 1.54
C ALA A 147 5.28 -11.53 2.94
N GLN A 148 4.05 -11.19 3.37
CA GLN A 148 3.73 -10.60 4.69
C GLN A 148 4.65 -9.42 5.10
N ASN A 149 5.13 -8.65 4.12
CA ASN A 149 6.06 -7.55 4.30
C ASN A 149 5.32 -6.23 4.60
N LYS A 150 4.96 -6.04 5.88
CA LYS A 150 4.22 -4.87 6.35
C LYS A 150 4.99 -3.55 6.14
N SER A 151 6.30 -3.52 6.38
CA SER A 151 7.10 -2.30 6.23
C SER A 151 7.09 -1.79 4.79
N MET A 152 7.22 -2.69 3.82
CA MET A 152 7.11 -2.34 2.41
C MET A 152 5.73 -1.80 2.05
N SER A 153 4.67 -2.42 2.56
CA SER A 153 3.30 -1.96 2.35
C SER A 153 3.06 -0.56 2.90
N VAL A 154 3.46 -0.30 4.14
CA VAL A 154 3.39 1.03 4.79
C VAL A 154 4.11 2.08 3.95
N ARG A 155 5.32 1.76 3.47
CA ARG A 155 6.13 2.67 2.66
C ARG A 155 5.46 2.99 1.33
N ALA A 156 4.93 1.99 0.63
CA ALA A 156 4.23 2.15 -0.64
C ALA A 156 2.90 2.91 -0.49
N LEU A 157 2.11 2.65 0.57
CA LEU A 157 0.89 3.40 0.87
C LEU A 157 1.16 4.89 1.10
N LYS A 158 2.21 5.22 1.86
CA LYS A 158 2.62 6.63 2.08
C LYS A 158 2.96 7.34 0.77
N VAL A 159 3.64 6.65 -0.14
CA VAL A 159 3.93 7.21 -1.47
C VAL A 159 2.64 7.41 -2.26
N ALA A 160 1.75 6.41 -2.31
CA ALA A 160 0.47 6.50 -3.01
C ALA A 160 -0.39 7.67 -2.52
N ILE A 161 -0.52 7.82 -1.20
CA ILE A 161 -1.26 8.93 -0.55
C ILE A 161 -0.68 10.28 -0.97
N ARG A 162 0.65 10.46 -0.84
CA ARG A 162 1.31 11.72 -1.22
C ARG A 162 1.07 12.04 -2.70
N LYS A 163 1.12 11.04 -3.58
CA LYS A 163 0.90 11.25 -5.02
C LYS A 163 -0.53 11.65 -5.32
N HIS A 164 -1.53 11.00 -4.72
CA HIS A 164 -2.95 11.41 -4.86
C HIS A 164 -3.19 12.83 -4.36
N LEU A 165 -2.60 13.21 -3.23
CA LEU A 165 -2.73 14.56 -2.67
C LEU A 165 -2.01 15.64 -3.50
N GLN A 166 -1.02 15.26 -4.32
CA GLN A 166 -0.28 16.17 -5.21
C GLN A 166 -0.96 16.35 -6.58
N MET A 167 -2.03 15.61 -6.87
CA MET A 167 -2.77 15.76 -8.12
C MET A 167 -3.50 17.13 -8.18
N PRO A 168 -3.71 17.71 -9.38
CA PRO A 168 -4.45 18.97 -9.51
C PRO A 168 -5.85 18.92 -8.90
N THR A 169 -6.47 17.74 -8.92
CA THR A 169 -7.74 17.43 -8.25
C THR A 169 -7.51 16.22 -7.34
N PRO A 170 -7.20 16.43 -6.05
CA PRO A 170 -6.94 15.33 -5.12
C PRO A 170 -8.13 14.37 -4.99
N ASP A 171 -7.88 13.07 -5.06
CA ASP A 171 -8.89 12.03 -4.82
C ASP A 171 -8.97 11.69 -3.33
N TYR A 172 -9.76 12.46 -2.58
CA TYR A 172 -9.95 12.26 -1.14
C TYR A 172 -10.63 10.93 -0.80
N ILE A 173 -11.44 10.37 -1.71
CA ILE A 173 -12.09 9.06 -1.52
C ILE A 173 -11.04 7.95 -1.61
N ARG A 174 -10.07 8.07 -2.51
CA ARG A 174 -8.97 7.11 -2.60
C ARG A 174 -8.02 7.28 -1.43
N CYS A 175 -7.63 8.50 -1.10
CA CYS A 175 -6.78 8.79 0.06
C CYS A 175 -7.37 8.23 1.36
N SER A 176 -8.68 8.38 1.60
CA SER A 176 -9.31 7.88 2.83
C SER A 176 -9.17 6.36 2.97
N LYS A 177 -9.37 5.61 1.88
CA LYS A 177 -9.17 4.15 1.85
C LYS A 177 -7.73 3.75 2.11
N LEU A 178 -6.77 4.49 1.55
CA LEU A 178 -5.34 4.21 1.76
C LEU A 178 -4.91 4.50 3.19
N PHE A 179 -5.38 5.60 3.77
CA PHE A 179 -5.17 5.91 5.20
C PHE A 179 -5.80 4.87 6.10
N HIS A 180 -7.02 4.39 5.78
CA HIS A 180 -7.67 3.30 6.50
C HIS A 180 -6.78 2.05 6.52
N SER A 181 -6.28 1.61 5.35
CA SER A 181 -5.37 0.47 5.26
C SER A 181 -4.08 0.68 6.05
N LEU A 182 -3.50 1.89 5.98
CA LEU A 182 -2.27 2.25 6.69
C LEU A 182 -2.46 2.18 8.22
N ILE A 183 -3.54 2.77 8.74
CA ILE A 183 -3.90 2.73 10.15
C ILE A 183 -4.21 1.31 10.61
N GLN A 184 -4.95 0.55 9.79
CA GLN A 184 -5.28 -0.84 10.10
C GLN A 184 -4.01 -1.70 10.18
N LEU A 185 -3.03 -1.51 9.28
CA LEU A 185 -1.75 -2.20 9.34
C LEU A 185 -1.00 -1.89 10.64
N ALA A 186 -0.91 -0.61 11.02
CA ALA A 186 -0.25 -0.20 12.26
C ALA A 186 -0.93 -0.78 13.51
N LEU A 187 -2.26 -0.75 13.57
CA LEU A 187 -3.03 -1.28 14.70
C LEU A 187 -3.08 -2.82 14.75
N SER A 188 -3.01 -3.49 13.60
CA SER A 188 -3.03 -4.97 13.52
C SER A 188 -1.80 -5.64 14.11
N SER A 189 -0.71 -4.88 14.33
CA SER A 189 0.51 -5.39 14.94
C SER A 189 0.39 -5.61 16.46
N GLY A 190 -0.77 -5.32 17.06
CA GLY A 190 -1.25 -5.94 18.29
C GLY A 190 -0.48 -5.56 19.56
N VAL A 191 -1.19 -4.91 20.49
CA VAL A 191 -0.81 -4.73 21.91
C VAL A 191 0.37 -3.78 22.19
N GLU A 192 1.37 -3.68 21.31
CA GLU A 192 2.54 -2.84 21.53
C GLU A 192 2.22 -1.34 21.43
N LEU A 193 2.75 -0.56 22.37
CA LEU A 193 2.66 0.91 22.37
C LEU A 193 3.20 1.50 21.06
N SER A 194 4.27 0.91 20.52
CA SER A 194 4.94 1.30 19.28
C SER A 194 3.97 1.38 18.08
N GLY A 195 3.17 0.35 17.86
CA GLY A 195 2.19 0.31 16.76
C GLY A 195 1.05 1.30 16.95
N LYS A 196 0.67 1.59 18.20
CA LYS A 196 -0.34 2.62 18.49
C LYS A 196 0.23 4.03 18.30
N ASP A 197 1.46 4.31 18.70
CA ASP A 197 2.08 5.63 18.45
C ASP A 197 2.27 5.89 16.96
N GLU A 198 2.69 4.88 16.19
CA GLU A 198 2.75 4.96 14.73
C GLU A 198 1.36 5.23 14.13
N ALA A 199 0.34 4.47 14.55
CA ALA A 199 -1.02 4.68 14.09
C ALA A 199 -1.52 6.10 14.40
N TRP A 200 -1.22 6.61 15.60
CA TRP A 200 -1.61 7.96 16.01
C TRP A 200 -1.02 9.04 15.10
N ASN A 201 0.23 8.90 14.67
CA ASN A 201 0.82 9.83 13.70
C ASN A 201 0.01 9.85 12.38
N TYR A 202 -0.50 8.70 11.93
CA TYR A 202 -1.38 8.64 10.77
C TYR A 202 -2.74 9.31 11.00
N PHE A 203 -3.30 9.23 12.21
CA PHE A 203 -4.49 10.02 12.56
C PHE A 203 -4.23 11.52 12.44
N VAL A 204 -3.08 11.99 12.92
CA VAL A 204 -2.68 13.41 12.81
C VAL A 204 -2.55 13.82 11.35
N GLU A 205 -1.86 13.01 10.53
CA GLU A 205 -1.72 13.27 9.09
C GLU A 205 -3.09 13.36 8.38
N VAL A 206 -4.03 12.45 8.68
CA VAL A 206 -5.39 12.50 8.11
C VAL A 206 -6.12 13.76 8.54
N ILE A 207 -6.03 14.14 9.81
CA ILE A 207 -6.66 15.35 10.31
C ILE A 207 -6.09 16.59 9.62
N GLU A 208 -4.78 16.67 9.38
CA GLU A 208 -4.18 17.76 8.62
C GLU A 208 -4.69 17.82 7.17
N VAL A 209 -4.96 16.67 6.55
CA VAL A 209 -5.58 16.61 5.23
C VAL A 209 -7.01 17.15 5.31
N ILE A 210 -7.82 16.71 6.28
CA ILE A 210 -9.20 17.18 6.47
C ILE A 210 -9.21 18.70 6.72
N ASP A 211 -8.32 19.22 7.58
CA ASP A 211 -8.19 20.65 7.89
C ASP A 211 -7.93 21.52 6.65
N LYS A 212 -7.19 20.98 5.67
CA LYS A 212 -6.86 21.68 4.41
C LYS A 212 -7.90 21.48 3.31
N THR A 213 -8.88 20.63 3.54
CA THR A 213 -9.86 20.21 2.54
C THR A 213 -11.18 20.95 2.77
N GLU A 214 -11.88 21.32 1.70
CA GLU A 214 -13.20 21.92 1.81
C GLU A 214 -14.21 20.96 2.48
N GLN A 215 -15.10 21.51 3.30
CA GLN A 215 -16.07 20.72 4.05
C GLN A 215 -16.92 19.85 3.10
N GLY A 216 -16.97 18.54 3.39
CA GLY A 216 -17.75 17.57 2.64
C GLY A 216 -17.00 16.85 1.51
N GLN A 217 -15.76 17.21 1.18
CA GLN A 217 -14.98 16.45 0.18
C GLN A 217 -14.33 15.18 0.75
N PHE A 218 -13.97 15.18 2.04
CA PHE A 218 -13.50 13.97 2.71
C PHE A 218 -14.70 13.10 3.15
N PRO A 219 -14.70 11.78 2.91
CA PRO A 219 -15.86 10.94 3.19
C PRO A 219 -16.25 10.92 4.68
N GLU A 220 -17.47 11.37 5.01
CA GLU A 220 -17.97 11.43 6.39
C GLU A 220 -17.94 10.05 7.09
N ILE A 221 -18.22 8.97 6.35
CA ILE A 221 -18.17 7.60 6.89
C ILE A 221 -16.76 7.19 7.35
N GLU A 222 -15.71 7.69 6.69
CA GLU A 222 -14.33 7.42 7.09
C GLU A 222 -13.94 8.29 8.29
N ILE A 223 -14.43 9.53 8.37
CA ILE A 223 -14.28 10.36 9.58
C ILE A 223 -14.91 9.66 10.78
N LEU A 224 -16.12 9.11 10.62
CA LEU A 224 -16.79 8.35 11.67
C LEU A 224 -15.98 7.12 12.09
N TRP A 225 -15.43 6.37 11.11
CA TRP A 225 -14.59 5.21 11.40
C TRP A 225 -13.34 5.62 12.20
N LEU A 226 -12.64 6.66 11.76
CA LEU A 226 -11.46 7.21 12.44
C LEU A 226 -11.80 7.64 13.87
N MET A 227 -12.86 8.43 14.03
CA MET A 227 -13.34 8.90 15.32
C MET A 227 -13.59 7.73 16.27
N THR A 228 -14.33 6.72 15.80
CA THR A 228 -14.66 5.52 16.58
C THR A 228 -13.42 4.72 16.95
N LYS A 229 -12.48 4.54 16.02
CA LYS A 229 -11.22 3.82 16.28
C LYS A 229 -10.36 4.54 17.31
N ALA A 230 -10.19 5.86 17.16
CA ALA A 230 -9.44 6.67 18.11
C ALA A 230 -10.06 6.63 19.51
N TRP A 231 -11.39 6.72 19.60
CA TRP A 231 -12.12 6.60 20.87
C TRP A 231 -11.86 5.25 21.54
N ASN A 232 -12.01 4.15 20.80
CA ASN A 232 -11.78 2.81 21.33
C ASN A 232 -10.33 2.60 21.79
N CYS A 233 -9.35 3.18 21.09
CA CYS A 233 -7.97 3.21 21.54
C CYS A 233 -7.83 3.96 22.87
N GLY A 234 -8.43 5.14 22.99
CA GLY A 234 -8.43 5.94 24.22
C GLY A 234 -9.08 5.23 25.41
N ILE A 235 -10.24 4.60 25.22
CA ILE A 235 -10.89 3.79 26.25
C ILE A 235 -10.01 2.61 26.68
N ASN A 236 -9.36 1.92 25.74
CA ASN A 236 -8.44 0.82 26.07
C ASN A 236 -7.25 1.32 26.93
N PHE A 237 -6.69 2.49 26.62
CA PHE A 237 -5.64 3.11 27.44
C PHE A 237 -6.14 3.49 28.83
N TYR A 238 -7.31 4.11 28.90
CA TYR A 238 -7.96 4.53 30.14
C TYR A 238 -8.22 3.34 31.06
N SER A 239 -8.80 2.26 30.53
CA SER A 239 -9.03 1.01 31.26
C SER A 239 -7.73 0.35 31.73
N SER A 240 -6.60 0.64 31.08
CA SER A 240 -5.27 0.15 31.47
C SER A 240 -4.54 1.09 32.46
N GLY A 241 -5.17 2.17 32.92
CA GLY A 241 -4.57 3.17 33.81
C GLY A 241 -3.56 4.11 33.14
N ARG A 242 -3.43 4.05 31.81
CA ARG A 242 -2.55 4.91 31.00
C ARG A 242 -3.29 6.17 30.59
N TYR A 243 -3.37 7.10 31.53
CA TYR A 243 -4.23 8.27 31.43
C TYR A 243 -3.75 9.31 30.40
N GLU A 244 -2.44 9.51 30.24
CA GLU A 244 -1.91 10.47 29.27
C GLU A 244 -2.21 10.03 27.83
N GLU A 245 -2.00 8.75 27.53
CA GLU A 245 -2.31 8.17 26.23
C GLU A 245 -3.83 8.11 26.00
N ALA A 246 -4.61 7.86 27.05
CA ALA A 246 -6.06 7.93 26.97
C ALA A 246 -6.55 9.32 26.57
N GLU A 247 -6.06 10.37 27.23
CA GLU A 247 -6.38 11.76 26.91
C GLU A 247 -6.00 12.08 25.46
N LYS A 248 -4.77 11.73 25.05
CA LYS A 248 -4.26 11.92 23.68
C LYS A 248 -5.20 11.32 22.63
N TRP A 249 -5.61 10.06 22.80
CA TRP A 249 -6.46 9.35 21.84
C TRP A 249 -7.92 9.82 21.87
N CYS A 250 -8.48 10.09 23.05
CA CYS A 250 -9.83 10.64 23.18
C CYS A 250 -9.90 12.06 22.60
N ALA A 251 -8.88 12.90 22.82
CA ALA A 251 -8.80 14.24 22.22
C ALA A 251 -8.73 14.18 20.69
N THR A 252 -7.96 13.24 20.12
CA THR A 252 -7.95 12.99 18.66
C THR A 252 -9.34 12.62 18.15
N SER A 253 -10.07 11.76 18.87
CA SER A 253 -11.45 11.41 18.53
C SER A 253 -12.38 12.63 18.60
N MET A 254 -12.28 13.45 19.65
CA MET A 254 -13.06 14.69 19.78
C MET A 254 -12.76 15.71 18.68
N LYS A 255 -11.50 15.78 18.21
CA LYS A 255 -11.15 16.61 17.05
C LYS A 255 -11.84 16.10 15.78
N LEU A 256 -11.80 14.79 15.52
CA LEU A 256 -12.48 14.17 14.38
C LEU A 256 -14.00 14.35 14.41
N PHE A 257 -14.59 14.26 15.61
CA PHE A 257 -16.01 14.49 15.84
C PHE A 257 -16.49 15.87 15.34
N GLN A 258 -15.65 16.90 15.39
CA GLN A 258 -16.02 18.24 14.90
C GLN A 258 -16.22 18.32 13.39
N TYR A 259 -15.64 17.39 12.61
CA TYR A 259 -15.82 17.33 11.16
C TYR A 259 -17.01 16.48 10.74
N LEU A 260 -17.71 15.81 11.67
CA LEU A 260 -18.97 15.16 11.35
C LEU A 260 -20.01 16.21 11.00
N GLY A 261 -20.75 15.97 9.92
CA GLY A 261 -21.84 16.81 9.46
C GLY A 261 -23.17 16.23 9.91
N SER A 262 -23.74 15.37 9.08
CA SER A 262 -25.06 14.77 9.29
C SER A 262 -25.10 13.80 10.48
N MET A 263 -23.97 13.15 10.81
CA MET A 263 -23.91 12.12 11.84
C MET A 263 -23.60 12.66 13.24
N LYS A 264 -23.25 13.95 13.37
CA LYS A 264 -22.74 14.54 14.62
C LYS A 264 -23.73 14.40 15.79
N SER A 265 -25.00 14.72 15.56
CA SER A 265 -26.04 14.71 16.60
C SER A 265 -26.24 13.35 17.25
N ASN A 266 -25.89 12.25 16.57
CA ASN A 266 -26.07 10.90 17.09
C ASN A 266 -25.07 10.54 18.20
N TYR A 267 -23.96 11.28 18.30
CA TYR A 267 -22.85 10.97 19.21
C TYR A 267 -22.56 12.09 20.21
N GLU A 268 -23.07 13.30 19.97
CA GLU A 268 -22.69 14.53 20.68
C GLU A 268 -22.83 14.44 22.20
N ASP A 269 -24.02 14.10 22.70
CA ASP A 269 -24.27 14.02 24.13
C ASP A 269 -23.40 12.96 24.81
N HIS A 270 -23.29 11.79 24.20
CA HIS A 270 -22.52 10.68 24.77
C HIS A 270 -21.02 11.00 24.80
N MET A 271 -20.44 11.45 23.68
CA MET A 271 -19.00 11.73 23.60
C MET A 271 -18.60 12.90 24.49
N ASN A 272 -19.37 14.00 24.52
CA ASN A 272 -19.05 15.15 25.37
C ASN A 272 -19.10 14.79 26.86
N ASN A 273 -20.16 14.10 27.30
CA ASN A 273 -20.32 13.72 28.71
C ASN A 273 -19.23 12.74 29.15
N THR A 274 -19.00 11.67 28.37
CA THR A 274 -17.97 10.67 28.72
C THR A 274 -16.56 11.25 28.63
N TYR A 275 -16.28 12.15 27.69
CA TYR A 275 -14.98 12.81 27.63
C TYR A 275 -14.73 13.70 28.84
N ALA A 276 -15.73 14.46 29.29
CA ALA A 276 -15.65 15.26 30.51
C ALA A 276 -15.39 14.40 31.77
N GLU A 277 -16.05 13.25 31.88
CA GLU A 277 -15.80 12.29 32.97
C GLU A 277 -14.38 11.73 32.95
N ILE A 278 -13.87 11.38 31.76
CA ILE A 278 -12.49 10.91 31.59
C ILE A 278 -11.52 12.01 32.06
N LEU A 279 -11.67 13.25 31.59
CA LEU A 279 -10.80 14.36 31.99
C LEU A 279 -10.83 14.62 33.50
N ALA A 280 -12.02 14.65 34.11
CA ALA A 280 -12.17 14.84 35.55
C ALA A 280 -11.43 13.74 36.35
N LYS A 281 -11.50 12.49 35.90
CA LYS A 281 -10.78 11.39 36.56
C LYS A 281 -9.27 11.49 36.36
N ILE A 282 -8.82 11.85 35.16
CA ILE A 282 -7.41 12.07 34.87
C ILE A 282 -6.85 13.16 35.78
N GLU A 283 -7.55 14.29 35.92
CA GLU A 283 -7.16 15.37 36.84
C GLU A 283 -7.12 14.90 38.30
N SER A 284 -8.12 14.14 38.75
CA SER A 284 -8.16 13.61 40.11
C SER A 284 -7.00 12.64 40.43
N SER A 285 -6.41 12.02 39.40
CA SER A 285 -5.32 11.05 39.52
C SER A 285 -3.92 11.70 39.49
N LYS A 286 -3.80 12.97 39.09
CA LYS A 286 -2.52 13.69 39.09
C LYS A 286 -2.09 13.96 40.54
N PRO A 287 -0.81 13.68 40.92
CA PRO A 287 -0.34 13.97 42.27
C PRO A 287 -0.42 15.48 42.53
N LYS A 288 -1.15 15.87 43.59
CA LYS A 288 -1.21 17.26 44.05
C LYS A 288 0.23 17.72 44.32
N LYS A 289 0.73 18.69 43.54
CA LYS A 289 1.99 19.37 43.85
C LYS A 289 1.81 20.03 45.22
N VAL A 290 2.35 19.39 46.26
CA VAL A 290 2.48 20.00 47.58
C VAL A 290 3.48 21.14 47.39
N PHE A 291 2.96 22.36 47.25
CA PHE A 291 3.76 23.56 47.48
C PHE A 291 4.22 23.50 48.94
N LYS A 292 5.46 23.06 49.17
CA LYS A 292 6.16 23.42 50.40
C LYS A 292 6.47 24.91 50.28
N GLY A 293 5.51 25.71 50.75
CA GLY A 293 5.72 27.11 51.09
C GLY A 293 6.81 27.21 52.15
N GLN A 294 7.61 28.25 51.98
CA GLN A 294 8.63 28.73 52.90
C GLN A 294 8.09 28.82 54.33
N GLU A 295 8.85 28.30 55.30
CA GLU A 295 8.91 28.90 56.62
C GLU A 295 10.39 29.05 56.98
N GLU A 296 10.66 30.25 57.50
CA GLU A 296 11.93 30.93 57.77
C GLU A 296 12.78 30.26 58.86
#